data_AF-A0A918SJK6-F1
#
_entry.id   AF-A0A918SJK6-F1
#
_cell.length_a   1.000
_cell.length_b   1.000
_cell.length_c   1.000
_cell.angle_alpha   90.00
_cell.angle_beta   90.00
_cell.angle_gamma   90.00
#
_symmetry.space_group_name_H-M   'P 1'
#
loop_
_entity.id
_entity.type
_entity.pdbx_description
1 polymer ?
#
loop_
_entity_poly.entity_id
_entity_poly.type
_entity_poly.pdbx_seq_one_letter_code
_entity_poly.pdbx_strand_id
1 'polypeptide(L)'
;MARIYNFYPLFFIFSDTSLVILNTSVLLPLILNLDMALSNNDVFKKLRVALKLRDDDIVQICSLVDFKVTKSEIGAIFRSEDHPKYMECGDQFLRNFLNGLVIHMREPLPKKKEN
;
A
#
# COMPACT_ATOMS: atom_id res chain seq x y z
N MET A 1 14.19 -22.71 3.23
CA MET A 1 12.96 -22.10 3.78
C MET A 1 13.39 -21.01 4.77
N ALA A 2 13.65 -19.79 4.29
CA ALA A 2 14.25 -18.73 5.09
C ALA A 2 13.19 -18.04 5.97
N ARG A 3 13.52 -17.82 7.25
CA ARG A 3 12.64 -17.20 8.24
C ARG A 3 13.33 -15.98 8.83
N ILE A 4 12.73 -14.81 8.67
CA ILE A 4 13.27 -13.53 9.14
C ILE A 4 12.83 -13.38 10.61
N TYR A 5 13.80 -13.24 11.51
CA TYR A 5 13.54 -12.92 12.92
C TYR A 5 14.07 -11.52 13.23
N ASN A 6 13.26 -10.71 13.91
CA ASN A 6 13.56 -9.33 14.28
C ASN A 6 14.15 -9.32 15.69
N PHE A 7 15.43 -8.97 15.81
CA PHE A 7 16.09 -8.69 17.08
C PHE A 7 16.90 -7.41 16.88
N TYR A 8 16.26 -6.25 17.08
CA TYR A 8 17.00 -4.99 17.10
C TYR A 8 18.14 -5.09 18.13
N PRO A 9 19.39 -4.71 17.78
CA PRO A 9 19.77 -3.86 16.65
C PRO A 9 20.44 -4.57 15.44
N LEU A 10 20.37 -5.90 15.26
CA LEU A 10 20.99 -6.60 14.11
C LEU A 10 20.00 -7.52 13.38
N PHE A 11 19.79 -7.29 12.09
CA PHE A 11 19.08 -8.23 11.21
C PHE A 11 20.07 -9.30 10.70
N PHE A 12 19.88 -10.56 11.11
CA PHE A 12 20.63 -11.71 10.59
C PHE A 12 19.77 -12.46 9.57
N ILE A 13 20.22 -12.57 8.31
CA ILE A 13 19.63 -13.49 7.33
C ILE A 13 20.45 -14.78 7.38
N PHE A 14 19.88 -15.86 7.94
CA PHE A 14 20.47 -17.19 7.85
C PHE A 14 19.86 -17.93 6.65
N SER A 15 20.59 -17.96 5.55
CA SER A 15 20.45 -18.97 4.50
C SER A 15 21.74 -19.76 4.48
N ASP A 16 21.60 -21.08 4.43
CA ASP A 16 22.61 -22.06 4.78
C ASP A 16 24.04 -21.73 4.28
N THR A 17 24.97 -21.68 5.25
CA THR A 17 26.45 -21.62 5.14
C THR A 17 27.20 -20.30 4.91
N SER A 18 26.57 -19.11 4.94
CA SER A 18 27.38 -17.86 5.06
C SER A 18 26.66 -16.69 5.74
N LEU A 19 27.36 -16.05 6.68
CA LEU A 19 26.97 -14.79 7.33
C LEU A 19 27.42 -13.62 6.44
N VAL A 20 26.49 -12.92 5.80
CA VAL A 20 26.80 -11.68 5.08
C VAL A 20 26.40 -10.49 5.95
N ILE A 21 27.39 -9.73 6.43
CA ILE A 21 27.16 -8.44 7.10
C ILE A 21 26.93 -7.42 5.99
N LEU A 22 25.67 -7.05 5.73
CA LEU A 22 25.41 -5.84 4.95
C LEU A 22 25.81 -4.64 5.81
N ASN A 23 26.78 -3.85 5.33
CA ASN A 23 27.24 -2.65 6.02
C ASN A 23 26.06 -1.71 6.26
N THR A 24 25.84 -1.35 7.51
CA THR A 24 24.73 -0.51 7.96
C THR A 24 24.67 0.84 7.25
N SER A 25 25.77 1.34 6.66
CA SER A 25 25.80 2.62 5.92
C SER A 25 24.97 2.60 4.62
N VAL A 26 24.67 1.41 4.07
CA VAL A 26 23.89 1.27 2.83
C VAL A 26 22.41 0.94 3.13
N LEU A 27 22.15 0.24 4.23
CA LEU A 27 20.80 -0.15 4.65
C LEU A 27 20.09 0.95 5.44
N LEU A 28 20.84 1.75 6.21
CA LEU A 28 20.29 2.85 7.01
C LEU A 28 19.59 3.90 6.14
N PRO A 29 20.12 4.43 5.03
CA PRO A 29 19.36 5.39 4.21
C PRO A 29 18.13 4.78 3.53
N LEU A 30 18.09 3.46 3.31
CA LEU A 30 16.89 2.80 2.75
C LEU A 30 15.78 2.61 3.79
N ILE A 31 16.15 2.46 5.06
CA ILE A 31 15.23 2.30 6.21
C ILE A 31 14.87 3.65 6.86
N LEU A 32 15.80 4.61 6.90
CA LEU A 32 15.65 5.95 7.50
C LEU A 32 14.86 6.91 6.59
N ASN A 33 14.77 6.64 5.28
CA ASN A 33 13.81 7.33 4.39
C ASN A 33 12.35 6.89 4.63
N LEU A 34 12.11 5.95 5.56
CA LEU A 34 10.78 5.51 5.95
C LEU A 34 10.16 6.38 7.06
N ASP A 35 10.93 7.29 7.65
CA ASP A 35 10.51 8.21 8.73
C ASP A 35 10.24 9.65 8.25
N MET A 36 9.93 9.85 6.97
CA MET A 36 9.13 11.02 6.58
C MET A 36 7.67 10.61 6.67
N ALA A 37 6.91 11.27 7.55
CA ALA A 37 5.50 10.98 7.83
C ALA A 37 4.75 10.59 6.55
N LEU A 38 4.45 9.30 6.41
CA LEU A 38 3.95 8.73 5.18
C LEU A 38 2.49 9.16 5.03
N SER A 39 2.21 10.08 4.11
CA SER A 39 0.87 10.58 3.87
C SER A 39 -0.03 9.48 3.31
N ASN A 40 -1.34 9.58 3.52
CA ASN A 40 -2.32 8.70 2.91
C ASN A 40 -2.18 8.64 1.38
N ASN A 41 -1.82 9.77 0.74
CA ASN A 41 -1.53 9.82 -0.68
C ASN A 41 -0.31 8.96 -1.05
N ASP A 42 0.73 8.94 -0.21
CA ASP A 42 1.92 8.14 -0.42
C ASP A 42 1.65 6.65 -0.24
N VAL A 43 0.86 6.27 0.77
CA VAL A 43 0.37 4.89 0.94
C VAL A 43 -0.33 4.47 -0.34
N PHE A 44 -1.27 5.29 -0.81
CA PHE A 44 -2.10 4.96 -1.96
C PHE A 44 -1.30 4.89 -3.26
N LYS A 45 -0.35 5.82 -3.49
CA LYS A 45 0.58 5.78 -4.63
C LYS A 45 1.42 4.50 -4.62
N LYS A 46 1.96 4.11 -3.46
CA LYS A 46 2.75 2.88 -3.30
C LYS A 46 1.93 1.63 -3.60
N LEU A 47 0.70 1.55 -3.07
CA LEU A 47 -0.21 0.42 -3.32
C LEU A 47 -0.57 0.26 -4.80
N ARG A 48 -0.88 1.37 -5.49
CA ARG A 48 -1.16 1.36 -6.92
C ARG A 48 0.01 0.78 -7.72
N VAL A 49 1.23 1.23 -7.45
CA VAL A 49 2.43 0.77 -8.16
C VAL A 49 2.76 -0.69 -7.82
N ALA A 50 2.70 -1.06 -6.53
CA ALA A 50 3.00 -2.42 -6.06
C ALA A 50 2.07 -3.48 -6.68
N LEU A 51 0.79 -3.13 -6.82
CA LEU A 51 -0.25 -4.03 -7.37
C LEU A 51 -0.51 -3.81 -8.86
N LYS A 52 0.21 -2.89 -9.51
CA LYS A 52 0.05 -2.50 -10.92
C LYS A 52 -1.41 -2.17 -11.29
N LEU A 53 -2.12 -1.50 -10.39
CA LEU A 53 -3.52 -1.14 -10.58
C LEU A 53 -3.65 0.05 -11.53
N ARG A 54 -4.61 -0.02 -12.45
CA ARG A 54 -5.06 1.12 -13.25
C ARG A 54 -6.19 1.85 -12.54
N ASP A 55 -6.49 3.07 -12.98
CA ASP A 55 -7.56 3.88 -12.40
C ASP A 55 -8.92 3.16 -12.48
N ASP A 56 -9.17 2.44 -13.58
CA ASP A 56 -10.34 1.56 -13.73
C ASP A 56 -10.43 0.47 -12.66
N ASP A 57 -9.31 -0.17 -12.35
CA ASP A 57 -9.26 -1.26 -11.38
C ASP A 57 -9.53 -0.72 -9.97
N ILE A 58 -9.02 0.48 -9.66
CA ILE A 58 -9.30 1.20 -8.40
C ILE A 58 -10.78 1.52 -8.26
N VAL A 59 -11.44 2.02 -9.32
CA VAL A 59 -12.89 2.29 -9.31
C VAL A 59 -13.68 1.01 -9.02
N GLN A 60 -13.30 -0.11 -9.65
CA GLN A 60 -13.94 -1.41 -9.41
C GLN A 60 -13.76 -1.87 -7.96
N ILE A 61 -12.56 -1.75 -7.41
CA ILE A 61 -12.24 -2.12 -6.03
C ILE A 61 -13.08 -1.32 -5.03
N CYS A 62 -13.19 0.00 -5.22
CA CYS A 62 -14.02 0.85 -4.36
C CYS A 62 -15.51 0.52 -4.48
N SER A 63 -15.97 0.11 -5.67
CA SER A 63 -17.36 -0.29 -5.89
C SER A 63 -17.75 -1.56 -5.12
N LEU A 64 -16.80 -2.42 -4.73
CA LEU A 64 -17.05 -3.63 -3.93
C LEU A 64 -17.53 -3.32 -2.50
N VAL A 65 -17.29 -2.10 -2.01
CA VAL A 65 -17.71 -1.63 -0.67
C VAL A 65 -18.73 -0.50 -0.77
N ASP A 66 -19.46 -0.43 -1.89
CA ASP A 66 -20.45 0.61 -2.22
C ASP A 66 -19.88 2.04 -2.18
N PHE A 67 -18.56 2.18 -2.30
CA PHE A 67 -17.89 3.47 -2.32
C PHE A 67 -17.71 3.96 -3.76
N LYS A 68 -18.58 4.90 -4.17
CA LYS A 68 -18.57 5.46 -5.52
C LYS A 68 -17.47 6.50 -5.65
N VAL A 69 -16.53 6.24 -6.56
CA VAL A 69 -15.43 7.14 -6.92
C VAL A 69 -15.30 7.22 -8.42
N THR A 70 -14.98 8.41 -8.92
CA THR A 70 -14.77 8.68 -10.33
C THR A 70 -13.28 8.65 -10.67
N LYS A 71 -12.95 8.37 -11.94
CA LYS A 71 -11.57 8.43 -12.42
C LYS A 71 -10.94 9.81 -12.23
N SER A 72 -11.75 10.87 -12.32
CA SER A 72 -11.28 12.25 -12.15
C SER A 72 -10.82 12.54 -10.71
N GLU A 73 -11.53 12.01 -9.71
CA GLU A 73 -11.16 12.12 -8.29
C GLU A 73 -9.88 11.32 -8.00
N ILE A 74 -9.80 10.09 -8.50
CA ILE A 74 -8.59 9.26 -8.38
C ILE A 74 -7.38 9.97 -8.99
N GLY A 75 -7.55 10.53 -10.19
CA GLY A 75 -6.52 11.30 -10.87
C GLY A 75 -6.10 12.55 -10.08
N ALA A 76 -7.00 13.17 -9.31
CA ALA A 76 -6.69 14.30 -8.44
C ALA A 76 -5.85 13.91 -7.22
N ILE A 77 -6.13 12.75 -6.63
CA ILE A 77 -5.40 12.19 -5.47
C ILE A 77 -3.94 11.88 -5.82
N PHE A 78 -3.68 11.50 -7.07
CA PHE A 78 -2.34 11.14 -7.54
C PHE A 78 -1.50 12.32 -8.05
N ARG A 79 -2.06 13.54 -8.12
CA ARG A 79 -1.28 14.72 -8.54
C ARG A 79 -0.20 15.07 -7.52
N SER A 80 0.73 15.94 -7.94
CA SER A 80 1.65 16.62 -7.02
C SER A 80 0.89 17.61 -6.16
N GLU A 81 1.35 17.81 -4.93
CA GLU A 81 0.75 18.72 -3.95
C GLU A 81 0.66 20.18 -4.46
N ASP A 82 1.63 20.58 -5.29
CA ASP A 82 1.67 21.93 -5.89
C ASP A 82 0.64 22.16 -7.01
N HIS A 83 -0.13 21.13 -7.40
CA HIS A 83 -1.08 21.26 -8.51
C HIS A 83 -2.41 21.87 -8.02
N PRO A 84 -3.02 22.84 -8.75
CA PRO A 84 -4.30 23.48 -8.37
C PRO A 84 -5.53 22.56 -8.33
N LYS A 85 -5.36 21.28 -8.66
CA LYS A 85 -6.39 20.23 -8.66
C LYS A 85 -5.92 19.01 -7.88
N TYR A 86 -4.94 19.20 -7.01
CA TYR A 86 -4.52 18.20 -6.04
C TYR A 86 -5.63 17.99 -5.02
N MET A 87 -5.80 16.74 -4.61
CA MET A 87 -6.74 16.37 -3.57
C MET A 87 -6.00 15.47 -2.59
N GLU A 88 -6.08 15.80 -1.30
CA GLU A 88 -5.56 14.92 -0.26
C GLU A 88 -6.41 13.64 -0.18
N CYS A 89 -5.75 12.50 -0.01
CA CYS A 89 -6.40 11.22 0.21
C CYS A 89 -6.90 11.17 1.66
N GLY A 90 -8.19 11.36 1.86
CA GLY A 90 -8.77 11.25 3.20
C GLY A 90 -8.64 9.83 3.77
N ASP A 91 -8.55 9.72 5.09
CA ASP A 91 -8.49 8.43 5.80
C ASP A 91 -9.67 7.52 5.43
N GLN A 92 -10.85 8.13 5.22
CA GLN A 92 -12.06 7.41 4.83
C GLN A 92 -11.93 6.77 3.44
N PHE A 93 -11.30 7.47 2.50
CA PHE A 93 -11.03 6.95 1.16
C PHE A 93 -10.09 5.75 1.25
N LEU A 94 -8.96 5.92 1.94
CA LEU A 94 -7.94 4.88 2.06
C LEU A 94 -8.48 3.64 2.77
N ARG A 95 -9.27 3.82 3.84
CA ARG A 95 -9.95 2.72 4.55
C ARG A 95 -10.90 1.94 3.65
N ASN A 96 -11.76 2.64 2.91
CA ASN A 96 -12.72 2.00 2.01
C ASN A 96 -12.00 1.27 0.87
N PHE A 97 -10.97 1.89 0.28
CA PHE A 97 -10.14 1.24 -0.73
C PHE A 97 -9.47 -0.03 -0.20
N LEU A 98 -8.85 0.01 0.99
CA LEU A 98 -8.22 -1.17 1.60
C LEU A 98 -9.23 -2.27 1.89
N ASN A 99 -10.43 -1.94 2.39
CA ASN A 99 -11.50 -2.92 2.58
C ASN A 99 -11.93 -3.56 1.25
N GLY A 100 -12.10 -2.76 0.20
CA GLY A 100 -12.38 -3.26 -1.15
C GLY A 100 -11.24 -4.14 -1.67
N LEU A 101 -9.99 -3.76 -1.40
CA LEU A 101 -8.81 -4.52 -1.80
C LEU A 101 -8.78 -5.90 -1.14
N VAL A 102 -9.14 -6.00 0.14
CA VAL A 102 -9.26 -7.28 0.83
C VAL A 102 -10.33 -8.15 0.19
N ILE A 103 -11.48 -7.60 -0.22
CA ILE A 103 -12.53 -8.35 -0.91
C ILE A 103 -12.05 -8.80 -2.30
N HIS A 104 -11.34 -7.93 -3.02
CA HIS A 104 -10.80 -8.23 -4.34
C HIS A 104 -9.74 -9.34 -4.33
N MET A 105 -8.91 -9.38 -3.28
CA MET A 105 -7.81 -10.34 -3.13
C MET A 105 -8.23 -11.65 -2.44
N ARG A 106 -9.29 -11.63 -1.64
CA ARG A 106 -9.83 -12.84 -1.03
C ARG A 106 -10.60 -13.63 -2.10
N GLU A 107 -10.34 -14.93 -2.16
CA GLU A 107 -11.22 -15.88 -2.85
C GLU A 107 -12.68 -15.67 -2.38
N PRO A 108 -13.68 -15.85 -3.25
CA PRO A 108 -15.05 -15.39 -3.00
C PRO A 108 -15.57 -15.98 -1.69
N LEU A 109 -15.73 -15.10 -0.68
CA LEU A 109 -16.47 -15.46 0.53
C LEU A 109 -17.92 -15.73 0.11
N PRO A 110 -18.53 -16.84 0.55
CA PRO A 110 -19.88 -17.22 0.15
C PRO A 110 -20.84 -16.07 0.44
N LYS A 111 -21.65 -15.71 -0.57
CA LYS A 111 -22.61 -14.60 -0.49
C LYS A 111 -23.40 -14.69 0.81
N LYS A 112 -23.29 -13.66 1.65
CA LYS A 112 -24.14 -13.53 2.83
C LYS A 112 -25.56 -13.35 2.32
N LYS A 113 -26.40 -14.37 2.50
CA LYS A 113 -27.84 -14.25 2.26
C LYS A 113 -28.38 -13.25 3.27
N GLU A 114 -28.88 -12.13 2.78
CA GLU A 114 -29.79 -11.29 3.54
C GLU A 114 -31.09 -12.09 3.70
N ASN A 115 -31.48 -12.33 4.95
CA ASN A 115 -32.74 -12.96 5.34
C ASN A 115 -33.81 -11.88 5.50
#